data_AF-A0A315C3R6-F1
#
_entry.id   AF-A0A315C3R6-F1
#
_cell.length_a   1.000
_cell.length_b   1.000
_cell.length_c   1.000
_cell.angle_alpha   90.00
_cell.angle_beta   90.00
_cell.angle_gamma   90.00
#
_symmetry.space_group_name_H-M   'P 1'
#
loop_
_entity.id
_entity.type
_entity.pdbx_description
1 polymer ?
#
loop_
_entity_poly.entity_id
_entity_poly.type
_entity_poly.pdbx_seq_one_letter_code
_entity_poly.pdbx_strand_id
1 'polypeptide(L)' 'MPTHKDQTILGHDIPKARLTASGWAWGAVYLGLPILVLGNLMDFVFQWTLGWCIGIWCIV' A
#
# COMPACT_ATOMS: atom_id res chain seq x y z
N MET A 1 -26.69 18.57 6.89
CA MET A 1 -25.63 17.89 6.10
C MET A 1 -24.61 18.95 5.68
N PRO A 2 -23.29 18.77 5.87
CA PRO A 2 -22.32 19.78 5.46
C PRO A 2 -22.26 19.81 3.92
N THR A 3 -22.57 20.97 3.34
CA THR A 3 -22.55 21.17 1.88
C THR A 3 -21.10 21.35 1.43
N HIS A 4 -20.57 20.37 0.72
CA HIS A 4 -19.20 20.37 0.23
C HIS A 4 -19.13 21.28 -1.00
N LYS A 5 -18.79 22.56 -0.80
CA LYS A 5 -18.65 23.56 -1.87
C LYS A 5 -17.63 23.08 -2.89
N ASP A 6 -18.07 22.76 -4.11
CA ASP A 6 -17.18 22.56 -5.25
C ASP A 6 -16.30 23.80 -5.45
N GLN A 7 -14.99 23.57 -5.42
CA GLN A 7 -13.97 24.61 -5.44
C GLN A 7 -13.64 24.91 -6.90
N THR A 8 -14.40 25.81 -7.52
CA THR A 8 -14.11 26.34 -8.85
C THR A 8 -13.04 27.43 -8.73
N ILE A 9 -11.81 27.13 -9.14
CA ILE A 9 -10.74 28.13 -9.31
C ILE A 9 -10.76 28.54 -10.79
N LEU A 10 -10.92 29.84 -11.09
CA LEU A 10 -10.84 30.39 -12.46
C LEU A 10 -11.88 29.85 -13.47
N GLY A 11 -13.06 29.42 -13.02
CA GLY A 11 -14.15 28.99 -13.91
C GLY A 11 -13.95 27.63 -14.58
N HIS A 12 -12.90 26.89 -14.21
CA HIS A 12 -12.69 25.50 -14.59
C HIS A 12 -13.00 24.59 -13.38
N ASP A 13 -13.85 23.59 -13.60
CA ASP A 13 -14.13 22.55 -12.60
C ASP A 13 -12.91 21.61 -12.55
N ILE A 14 -12.13 21.69 -11.47
CA ILE A 14 -11.04 20.74 -11.25
C ILE A 14 -11.67 19.46 -10.72
N PRO A 15 -11.60 18.33 -11.46
CA PRO A 15 -12.18 17.09 -11.00
C PRO A 15 -11.57 16.72 -9.65
N LYS A 16 -12.42 16.58 -8.63
CA LYS A 16 -12.05 16.15 -7.27
C LYS A 16 -11.11 14.95 -7.36
N ALA A 17 -10.17 14.84 -6.41
CA ALA A 17 -9.33 13.65 -6.26
C ALA A 17 -10.22 12.39 -6.16
N ARG A 18 -10.37 11.68 -7.28
CA ARG A 18 -11.07 10.40 -7.35
C ARG A 18 -10.03 9.33 -7.08
N LEU A 19 -10.30 8.43 -6.13
CA LEU A 19 -9.54 7.19 -6.06
C LEU A 19 -9.85 6.36 -7.30
N THR A 20 -9.01 6.49 -8.31
CA THR A 20 -9.04 5.64 -9.49
C THR A 20 -8.42 4.28 -9.14
N ALA A 21 -8.78 3.22 -9.87
CA ALA A 21 -8.15 1.90 -9.72
C ALA A 21 -6.62 1.97 -9.82
N SER A 22 -6.09 2.86 -10.67
CA SER A 22 -4.65 3.16 -10.74
C SER A 22 -4.11 3.76 -9.44
N GLY A 23 -4.86 4.64 -8.76
CA GLY A 23 -4.49 5.19 -7.46
C GLY A 23 -4.42 4.12 -6.36
N TRP A 24 -5.36 3.16 -6.36
CA TRP A 24 -5.29 1.99 -5.49
C TRP A 24 -4.09 1.09 -5.81
N ALA A 25 -3.81 0.85 -7.09
CA ALA A 25 -2.67 0.04 -7.50
C ALA A 25 -1.36 0.69 -7.03
N TRP A 26 -1.20 2.00 -7.24
CA TRP A 26 -0.03 2.73 -6.75
C TRP A 26 0.05 2.76 -5.22
N GLY A 27 -1.08 2.91 -4.52
CA GLY A 27 -1.12 2.80 -3.05
C GLY A 27 -0.69 1.41 -2.56
N ALA A 28 -1.17 0.35 -3.21
CA ALA A 28 -0.81 -1.03 -2.91
C ALA A 28 0.67 -1.31 -3.22
N VAL A 29 1.23 -0.73 -4.27
CA VAL A 29 2.67 -0.83 -4.55
C VAL A 29 3.47 -0.08 -3.50
N TYR A 30 3.15 1.18 -3.24
CA TYR A 30 3.89 2.00 -2.28
C TYR A 30 3.82 1.48 -0.84
N LEU A 31 2.71 0.89 -0.43
CA LEU A 31 2.52 0.39 0.93
C LEU A 31 2.78 -1.12 1.04
N GLY A 32 2.29 -1.90 0.08
CA GLY A 32 2.45 -3.35 0.07
C GLY A 32 3.89 -3.78 -0.21
N LEU A 33 4.60 -3.13 -1.13
CA LEU A 33 5.99 -3.47 -1.43
C LEU A 33 6.92 -3.36 -0.21
N PRO A 34 6.95 -2.26 0.57
CA PRO A 34 7.80 -2.21 1.75
C PRO A 34 7.34 -3.21 2.82
N ILE A 35 6.04 -3.43 3.01
CA ILE A 35 5.53 -4.43 3.96
C ILE A 35 6.00 -5.83 3.58
N LEU A 36 5.94 -6.19 2.29
CA LEU A 36 6.40 -7.48 1.80
C LEU A 36 7.90 -7.66 1.95
N VAL A 37 8.69 -6.61 1.66
CA VAL A 37 10.15 -6.64 1.81
C VAL A 37 10.53 -6.78 3.28
N LEU A 38 9.98 -5.94 4.17
CA LEU A 38 10.25 -5.98 5.61
C LEU A 38 9.77 -7.29 6.23
N GLY A 39 8.59 -7.78 5.85
CA GLY A 39 8.07 -9.07 6.30
C GLY A 39 9.01 -10.22 5.94
N ASN A 40 9.41 -10.32 4.67
CA ASN A 40 10.35 -11.36 4.22
C ASN A 40 11.71 -11.26 4.91
N LEU A 41 12.23 -10.04 5.10
CA LEU A 41 13.50 -9.84 5.79
C LEU A 41 13.42 -10.32 7.25
N MET A 42 12.31 -10.02 7.91
CA MET A 42 12.07 -10.38 9.30
C MET A 42 11.83 -11.89 9.45
N ASP A 43 11.07 -12.51 8.55
CA ASP A 43 10.91 -13.97 8.47
C ASP A 43 12.28 -14.67 8.30
N PHE A 44 13.17 -14.13 7.46
CA PHE A 44 14.52 -14.66 7.28
C PHE A 44 15.37 -14.56 8.56
N VAL A 45 15.29 -13.44 9.28
CA VAL A 45 15.97 -13.27 10.58
C VAL A 45 15.43 -14.27 11.60
N PHE A 46 14.11 -14.50 11.63
CA PHE A 46 13.51 -15.50 12.50
C PHE A 46 13.94 -16.92 12.13
N GLN A 47 14.02 -17.26 10.84
CA GLN A 47 14.55 -18.56 10.40
C GLN A 47 15.99 -18.77 10.85
N TRP A 48 16.84 -17.75 10.70
CA TRP A 48 18.24 -17.81 11.14
C TRP A 48 18.38 -17.97 12.66
N THR A 49 17.52 -17.30 13.43
CA THR A 49 17.63 -17.26 14.89
C THR A 49 16.95 -18.43 15.60
N LEU A 50 15.81 -18.90 15.09
CA LEU A 50 15.00 -19.95 15.71
C LEU A 50 15.19 -21.32 15.05
N GLY A 51 15.78 -21.39 13.86
CA GLY A 51 15.93 -22.63 13.09
C GLY A 51 14.61 -23.23 12.60
N TRP A 52 13.51 -22.49 12.71
CA TRP A 52 12.17 -22.87 12.26
C TRP A 52 11.82 -22.10 10.99
N CYS A 53 11.45 -22.83 9.93
CA CYS A 53 10.95 -22.21 8.72
C CYS A 53 9.52 -21.69 8.97
N ILE A 54 9.31 -20.39 8.76
CA ILE A 54 8.00 -19.71 8.90
C ILE A 54 7.78 -18.86 7.64
N GLY A 55 6.56 -18.83 7.10
CA GLY A 55 6.19 -17.98 5.96
C GLY A 55 6.43 -18.60 4.58
N ILE A 56 6.62 -17.74 3.55
CA ILE A 56 6.77 -18.13 2.13
C ILE A 56 8.03 -18.98 1.90
N TRP A 57 9.04 -18.84 2.77
CA TRP A 57 10.30 -19.59 2.72
C TRP A 57 10.17 -21.05 3.17
N CYS A 58 9.01 -21.43 3.71
CA CYS A 58 8.69 -22.78 4.13
C CYS A 58 7.88 -23.56 3.07
N ILE A 59 7.65 -22.97 1.89
CA ILE A 59 7.01 -23.61 0.72
C ILE A 59 8.05 -24.45 -0.06
N VAL A 60 8.81 -25.30 0.63
CA VAL A 60 9.64 -26.37 0.03
C VAL A 60 9.63 -27.58 0.95
#